data_AF-A0A5N0ELG5-F1
#
_entry.id   AF-A0A5N0ELG5-F1
#
_cell.length_a   1.000
_cell.length_b   1.000
_cell.length_c   1.000
_cell.angle_alpha   90.00
_cell.angle_beta   90.00
_cell.angle_gamma   90.00
#
_symmetry.space_group_name_H-M   'P 1'
#
loop_
_entity.id
_entity.type
_entity.pdbx_description
1 polymer ?
#
loop_
_entity_poly.entity_id
_entity_poly.type
_entity_poly.pdbx_seq_one_letter_code
_entity_poly.pdbx_strand_id
1 'polypeptide(L)'
;MVEAALVILNEKGHDAVSIRAIADRLGVRMNTVLWHAKTRARLQELMADAIVGATATTDLPADWDQRVRVLTHRYRQSLLAHRDGAAVVAGTYASEPATLRVADAIVQALLDGGLEPKQASWTCWTIVYFVLGIVQEQQGYPSADIEAMAALVASDAYPALAQAGEFAGDNAFDDRFDFGLDLILSTLPARIAAARESGR
;
A
#
# COMPACT_ATOMS: atom_id res chain seq x y z
N MET A 1 -1.13 11.81 19.74
CA MET A 1 0.18 12.06 19.08
C MET A 1 0.15 11.61 17.63
N VAL A 2 -0.07 10.31 17.36
CA VAL A 2 -0.16 9.77 15.98
C VAL A 2 -1.25 10.48 15.18
N GLU A 3 -2.45 10.64 15.75
CA GLU A 3 -3.54 11.39 15.12
C GLU A 3 -3.12 12.81 14.72
N ALA A 4 -2.49 13.57 15.62
CA ALA A 4 -1.98 14.91 15.29
C ALA A 4 -0.94 14.88 14.16
N ALA A 5 -0.09 13.86 14.10
CA ALA A 5 0.86 13.69 13.01
C ALA A 5 0.17 13.36 11.68
N LEU A 6 -0.85 12.50 11.69
CA LEU A 6 -1.66 12.18 10.51
C LEU A 6 -2.47 13.40 10.01
N VAL A 7 -2.91 14.28 10.91
CA VAL A 7 -3.55 15.52 10.49
C VAL A 7 -2.54 16.46 9.82
N ILE A 8 -1.32 16.59 10.35
CA ILE A 8 -0.25 17.37 9.71
C ILE A 8 0.12 16.79 8.34
N LEU A 9 0.22 15.46 8.25
CA LEU A 9 0.45 14.73 7.01
C LEU A 9 -0.61 15.10 5.96
N ASN A 10 -1.89 15.00 6.31
CA ASN A 10 -2.99 15.32 5.41
C ASN A 10 -2.99 16.79 4.97
N GLU A 11 -2.72 17.73 5.88
CA GLU A 11 -2.71 19.16 5.58
C GLU A 11 -1.49 19.61 4.76
N LYS A 12 -0.29 19.07 5.07
CA LYS A 12 0.99 19.66 4.65
C LYS A 12 1.97 18.69 3.98
N GLY A 13 1.64 17.41 3.93
CA GLY A 13 2.47 16.36 3.35
C GLY A 13 3.52 15.80 4.31
N HIS A 14 4.18 14.73 3.87
CA HIS A 14 5.09 13.91 4.65
C HIS A 14 6.28 14.71 5.23
N ASP A 15 6.87 15.60 4.43
CA ASP A 15 8.06 16.37 4.83
C ASP A 15 7.77 17.38 5.94
N ALA A 16 6.51 17.80 6.10
CA ALA A 16 6.08 18.71 7.16
C ALA A 16 5.91 18.00 8.53
N VAL A 17 5.86 16.68 8.55
CA VAL A 17 5.68 15.91 9.78
C VAL A 17 6.99 15.88 10.57
N SER A 18 7.03 16.66 11.65
CA SER A 18 8.17 16.75 12.56
C SER A 18 7.74 16.77 14.02
N ILE A 19 8.65 16.38 14.92
CA ILE A 19 8.44 16.46 16.38
C ILE A 19 8.01 17.87 16.79
N ARG A 20 8.61 18.90 16.19
CA ARG A 20 8.27 20.30 16.44
C ARG A 20 6.85 20.62 15.98
N ALA A 21 6.51 20.30 14.73
CA ALA A 21 5.17 20.56 14.19
C ALA A 21 4.07 19.86 15.01
N ILE A 22 4.34 18.65 15.51
CA ILE A 22 3.42 17.90 16.38
C ILE A 22 3.29 18.56 17.76
N ALA A 23 4.41 18.99 18.35
CA ALA A 23 4.40 19.69 19.64
C ALA A 23 3.61 21.00 19.55
N ASP A 24 3.85 21.78 18.50
CA ASP A 24 3.15 23.04 18.22
C ASP A 24 1.64 22.79 18.05
N ARG A 25 1.25 21.76 17.28
CA ARG A 25 -0.17 21.41 17.08
C ARG A 25 -0.86 20.98 18.37
N LEU A 26 -0.16 20.23 19.22
CA LEU A 26 -0.72 19.72 20.47
C LEU A 26 -0.66 20.74 21.62
N GLY A 27 0.00 21.89 21.43
CA GLY A 27 0.20 22.88 22.50
C GLY A 27 1.10 22.37 23.63
N VAL A 28 2.02 21.45 23.34
CA VAL A 28 2.92 20.82 24.33
C VAL A 28 4.39 21.08 23.98
N ARG A 29 5.30 20.75 24.90
CA ARG A 29 6.75 20.82 24.64
C ARG A 29 7.21 19.64 23.78
N MET A 30 8.25 19.83 22.97
CA MET A 30 8.86 18.75 22.17
C MET A 30 9.27 17.53 23.00
N ASN A 31 9.77 17.74 24.23
CA ASN A 31 10.11 16.65 25.16
C ASN A 31 8.92 15.77 25.51
N THR A 32 7.70 16.30 25.55
CA THR A 32 6.47 15.52 25.77
C THR A 32 6.23 14.58 24.59
N VAL A 33 6.37 15.08 23.35
CA VAL A 33 6.23 14.26 22.13
C VAL A 33 7.28 13.16 22.09
N LEU A 34 8.56 13.50 22.37
CA LEU A 34 9.64 12.51 22.40
C LEU A 34 9.51 11.50 23.55
N TRP A 35 8.90 11.87 24.68
CA TRP A 35 8.66 10.90 25.75
C TRP A 35 7.71 9.79 25.30
N HIS A 36 6.69 10.11 24.50
CA HIS A 36 5.77 9.14 23.90
C HIS A 36 6.39 8.40 22.72
N ALA A 37 6.96 9.12 21.75
CA ALA A 37 7.49 8.53 20.52
C ALA A 37 8.85 7.85 20.68
N LYS A 38 9.64 8.23 21.69
CA LYS A 38 11.07 7.90 21.85
C LYS A 38 11.98 8.47 20.75
N THR A 39 11.67 8.22 19.48
CA THR A 39 12.44 8.69 18.32
C THR A 39 11.53 9.11 17.17
N ARG A 40 12.07 9.83 16.18
CA ARG A 40 11.35 10.15 14.94
C ARG A 40 11.00 8.89 14.14
N ALA A 41 11.92 7.93 14.06
CA ALA A 41 11.68 6.67 13.37
C ALA A 41 10.51 5.90 14.00
N ARG A 42 10.47 5.82 15.33
CA ARG A 42 9.37 5.17 16.05
C ARG A 42 8.03 5.89 15.85
N LEU A 43 8.03 7.22 15.78
CA LEU A 43 6.81 7.96 15.40
C LEU A 43 6.34 7.57 13.99
N GLN A 44 7.25 7.44 13.03
CA GLN A 44 6.89 7.03 11.66
C GLN A 44 6.34 5.60 11.64
N GLU A 45 6.91 4.66 12.38
CA GLU A 45 6.37 3.30 12.53
C GLU A 45 4.94 3.30 13.08
N LEU A 46 4.68 4.11 14.12
CA LEU A 46 3.34 4.25 14.71
C LEU A 46 2.34 4.92 13.75
N MET A 47 2.80 5.84 12.90
CA MET A 47 1.97 6.43 11.85
C MET A 47 1.64 5.40 10.77
N ALA A 48 2.64 4.66 10.30
CA ALA A 48 2.45 3.59 9.34
C ALA A 48 1.46 2.55 9.87
N ASP A 49 1.62 2.11 11.14
CA ASP A 49 0.70 1.16 11.75
C ASP A 49 -0.73 1.69 11.85
N ALA A 50 -0.91 2.97 12.18
CA ALA A 50 -2.23 3.59 12.24
C ALA A 50 -2.90 3.68 10.85
N ILE A 51 -2.13 3.99 9.80
CA ILE A 51 -2.62 3.99 8.41
C ILE A 51 -3.04 2.58 8.03
N VAL A 52 -2.14 1.60 8.16
CA VAL A 52 -2.42 0.20 7.79
C VAL A 52 -3.56 -0.38 8.62
N GLY A 53 -3.66 -0.01 9.90
CA GLY A 53 -4.68 -0.48 10.82
C GLY A 53 -6.12 -0.09 10.50
N ALA A 54 -6.34 0.86 9.59
CA ALA A 54 -7.65 1.14 9.03
C ALA A 54 -8.17 0.01 8.10
N THR A 55 -7.28 -0.90 7.69
CA THR A 55 -7.63 -2.06 6.86
C THR A 55 -8.43 -3.07 7.68
N ALA A 56 -9.73 -3.15 7.43
CA ALA A 56 -10.58 -4.14 8.08
C ALA A 56 -10.21 -5.56 7.63
N THR A 57 -9.89 -6.44 8.60
CA THR A 57 -9.59 -7.86 8.38
C THR A 57 -10.75 -8.79 8.78
N THR A 58 -11.93 -8.23 9.05
CA THR A 58 -13.17 -8.97 9.36
C THR A 58 -14.08 -9.04 8.13
N ASP A 59 -15.12 -9.87 8.21
CA ASP A 59 -16.18 -9.96 7.19
C ASP A 59 -15.62 -10.25 5.79
N LEU A 60 -14.69 -11.20 5.73
CA LEU A 60 -14.00 -11.60 4.52
C LEU A 60 -14.76 -12.75 3.81
N PRO A 61 -14.70 -12.82 2.47
CA PRO A 61 -15.26 -13.95 1.71
C PRO A 61 -14.75 -15.32 2.17
N ALA A 62 -15.44 -16.40 1.84
CA ALA A 62 -14.95 -17.75 2.13
C ALA A 62 -13.80 -18.16 1.18
N ASP A 63 -13.95 -17.85 -0.11
CA ASP A 63 -12.96 -18.15 -1.14
C ASP A 63 -11.65 -17.39 -0.90
N TRP A 64 -10.53 -18.09 -0.96
CA TRP A 64 -9.23 -17.54 -0.59
C TRP A 64 -8.77 -16.43 -1.53
N ASP A 65 -9.04 -16.55 -2.84
CA ASP A 65 -8.63 -15.57 -3.85
C ASP A 65 -9.41 -14.27 -3.63
N GLN A 66 -10.73 -14.39 -3.45
CA GLN A 66 -11.59 -13.26 -3.10
C GLN A 66 -11.18 -12.58 -1.78
N ARG A 67 -10.74 -13.34 -0.76
CA ARG A 67 -10.20 -12.76 0.49
C ARG A 67 -8.98 -11.91 0.24
N VAL A 68 -8.01 -12.42 -0.51
CA VAL A 68 -6.78 -11.66 -0.83
C VAL A 68 -7.13 -10.38 -1.59
N ARG A 69 -8.07 -10.45 -2.54
CA ARG A 69 -8.55 -9.25 -3.26
C ARG A 69 -9.15 -8.21 -2.33
N VAL A 70 -10.12 -8.61 -1.51
CA VAL A 70 -10.77 -7.69 -0.56
C VAL A 70 -9.76 -7.05 0.38
N LEU A 71 -8.85 -7.84 0.94
CA LEU A 71 -7.78 -7.33 1.82
C LEU A 71 -6.87 -6.34 1.08
N THR A 72 -6.49 -6.64 -0.16
CA THR A 72 -5.60 -5.79 -0.95
C THR A 72 -6.27 -4.47 -1.35
N HIS A 73 -7.55 -4.49 -1.73
CA HIS A 73 -8.32 -3.26 -1.97
C HIS A 73 -8.44 -2.41 -0.71
N ARG A 74 -8.77 -3.03 0.44
CA ARG A 74 -8.87 -2.31 1.72
C ARG A 74 -7.52 -1.73 2.14
N TYR A 75 -6.43 -2.46 1.90
CA TYR A 75 -5.08 -1.96 2.16
C TYR A 75 -4.75 -0.74 1.28
N ARG A 76 -5.03 -0.81 -0.03
CA ARG A 76 -4.89 0.33 -0.95
C ARG A 76 -5.72 1.54 -0.48
N GLN A 77 -6.98 1.32 -0.11
CA GLN A 77 -7.86 2.38 0.40
C GLN A 77 -7.31 3.06 1.65
N SER A 78 -6.77 2.27 2.59
CA SER A 78 -6.14 2.79 3.81
C SER A 78 -4.96 3.70 3.50
N LEU A 79 -4.12 3.36 2.52
CA LEU A 79 -3.01 4.21 2.09
C LEU A 79 -3.50 5.50 1.41
N LEU A 80 -4.51 5.39 0.55
CA LEU A 80 -5.08 6.54 -0.18
C LEU A 80 -5.86 7.50 0.73
N ALA A 81 -6.36 7.04 1.86
CA ALA A 81 -7.06 7.87 2.85
C ALA A 81 -6.17 8.95 3.51
N HIS A 82 -4.85 8.83 3.35
CA HIS A 82 -3.88 9.78 3.87
C HIS A 82 -2.99 10.30 2.76
N ARG A 83 -2.79 11.63 2.72
CA ARG A 83 -1.80 12.25 1.82
C ARG A 83 -0.43 11.63 2.09
N ASP A 84 0.32 11.28 1.04
CA ASP A 84 1.63 10.62 1.13
C ASP A 84 1.62 9.33 1.98
N GLY A 85 0.46 8.67 2.13
CA GLY A 85 0.30 7.47 2.95
C GLY A 85 1.19 6.31 2.50
N ALA A 86 1.37 6.13 1.19
CA ALA A 86 2.32 5.13 0.68
C ALA A 86 3.76 5.45 1.05
N ALA A 87 4.16 6.73 1.01
CA ALA A 87 5.52 7.15 1.38
C ALA A 87 5.80 6.93 2.88
N VAL A 88 4.82 7.20 3.75
CA VAL A 88 4.90 6.91 5.19
C VAL A 88 5.14 5.42 5.43
N VAL A 89 4.35 4.56 4.79
CA VAL A 89 4.42 3.11 5.01
C VAL A 89 5.71 2.52 4.40
N ALA A 90 6.05 2.88 3.16
CA ALA A 90 7.25 2.40 2.47
C ALA A 90 8.56 2.82 3.17
N GLY A 91 8.58 3.98 3.82
CA GLY A 91 9.73 4.49 4.56
C GLY A 91 10.00 3.81 5.91
N THR A 92 9.19 2.81 6.29
CA THR A 92 9.29 2.14 7.59
C THR A 92 9.31 0.63 7.47
N TYR A 93 9.98 -0.02 8.42
CA TYR A 93 9.80 -1.45 8.68
C TYR A 93 8.92 -1.60 9.92
N ALA A 94 7.62 -1.33 9.76
CA ALA A 94 6.68 -1.38 10.87
C ALA A 94 6.35 -2.84 11.24
N SER A 95 7.05 -3.40 12.21
CA SER A 95 6.68 -4.65 12.89
C SER A 95 5.62 -4.40 13.97
N GLU A 96 4.61 -3.60 13.64
CA GLU A 96 3.59 -3.15 14.58
C GLU A 96 2.31 -3.99 14.50
N PRO A 97 1.50 -4.03 15.58
CA PRO A 97 0.40 -5.00 15.69
C PRO A 97 -0.64 -4.94 14.59
N ALA A 98 -0.99 -3.75 14.07
CA ALA A 98 -2.01 -3.65 13.02
C ALA A 98 -1.45 -4.05 11.65
N THR A 99 -0.21 -3.65 11.37
CA THR A 99 0.54 -4.05 10.17
C THR A 99 0.70 -5.56 10.10
N LEU A 100 1.12 -6.19 11.20
CA LEU A 100 1.25 -7.65 11.29
C LEU A 100 -0.10 -8.36 11.12
N ARG A 101 -1.20 -7.81 11.65
CA ARG A 101 -2.54 -8.39 11.49
C ARG A 101 -3.01 -8.41 10.04
N VAL A 102 -2.75 -7.35 9.28
CA VAL A 102 -3.10 -7.29 7.85
C VAL A 102 -2.27 -8.29 7.05
N ALA A 103 -0.95 -8.33 7.31
CA ALA A 103 -0.06 -9.29 6.67
C ALA A 103 -0.46 -10.74 6.99
N ASP A 104 -0.76 -11.04 8.26
CA ASP A 104 -1.21 -12.35 8.72
C ASP A 104 -2.51 -12.77 8.01
N ALA A 105 -3.50 -11.88 7.89
CA ALA A 105 -4.75 -12.16 7.19
C ALA A 105 -4.53 -12.49 5.70
N ILE A 106 -3.62 -11.78 5.01
CA ILE A 106 -3.29 -12.04 3.60
C ILE A 106 -2.56 -13.39 3.48
N VAL A 107 -1.55 -13.63 4.32
CA VAL A 107 -0.78 -14.88 4.31
C VAL A 107 -1.69 -16.08 4.63
N GLN A 108 -2.58 -15.95 5.61
CA GLN A 108 -3.54 -17.00 5.96
C GLN A 108 -4.46 -17.34 4.78
N ALA A 109 -4.99 -16.34 4.08
CA ALA A 109 -5.80 -16.59 2.89
C ALA A 109 -5.01 -17.34 1.82
N LEU A 110 -3.77 -16.94 1.54
CA LEU A 110 -2.90 -17.63 0.58
C LEU A 110 -2.59 -19.09 0.99
N LEU A 111 -2.33 -19.33 2.28
CA LEU A 111 -2.14 -20.67 2.83
C LEU A 111 -3.39 -21.55 2.67
N ASP A 112 -4.57 -21.00 2.95
CA ASP A 112 -5.85 -21.70 2.77
C ASP A 112 -6.12 -22.04 1.29
N GLY A 113 -5.59 -21.24 0.36
CA GLY A 113 -5.56 -21.55 -1.07
C GLY A 113 -4.67 -22.74 -1.45
N GLY A 114 -3.81 -23.19 -0.53
CA GLY A 114 -2.90 -24.30 -0.71
C GLY A 114 -1.51 -23.91 -1.20
N LEU A 115 -1.12 -22.63 -1.08
CA LEU A 115 0.27 -22.22 -1.30
C LEU A 115 1.16 -22.76 -0.18
N GLU A 116 2.39 -23.11 -0.52
CA GLU A 116 3.41 -23.39 0.50
C GLU A 116 3.76 -22.12 1.29
N PRO A 117 4.18 -22.23 2.57
CA PRO A 117 4.44 -21.07 3.42
C PRO A 117 5.39 -20.02 2.82
N LYS A 118 6.44 -20.47 2.14
CA LYS A 118 7.39 -19.58 1.46
C LYS A 118 6.70 -18.80 0.32
N GLN A 119 5.88 -19.47 -0.47
CA GLN A 119 5.14 -18.85 -1.57
C GLN A 119 4.09 -17.87 -1.05
N ALA A 120 3.32 -18.25 -0.03
CA ALA A 120 2.33 -17.37 0.60
C ALA A 120 2.99 -16.08 1.15
N SER A 121 4.11 -16.20 1.85
CA SER A 121 4.86 -15.05 2.36
C SER A 121 5.40 -14.16 1.24
N TRP A 122 6.03 -14.73 0.21
CA TRP A 122 6.58 -13.97 -0.90
C TRP A 122 5.51 -13.30 -1.74
N THR A 123 4.37 -13.97 -1.99
CA THR A 123 3.22 -13.38 -2.66
C THR A 123 2.65 -12.21 -1.86
N CYS A 124 2.54 -12.33 -0.53
CA CYS A 124 2.13 -11.19 0.32
C CYS A 124 3.08 -9.99 0.14
N TRP A 125 4.40 -10.21 0.14
CA TRP A 125 5.37 -9.14 -0.12
C TRP A 125 5.22 -8.54 -1.53
N THR A 126 5.04 -9.37 -2.55
CA THR A 126 4.80 -8.91 -3.92
C THR A 126 3.57 -8.00 -4.01
N ILE A 127 2.47 -8.40 -3.36
CA ILE A 127 1.25 -7.59 -3.29
C ILE A 127 1.54 -6.25 -2.60
N VAL A 128 2.21 -6.26 -1.43
CA VAL A 128 2.54 -5.03 -0.70
C VAL A 128 3.39 -4.08 -1.53
N TYR A 129 4.44 -4.58 -2.20
CA TYR A 129 5.29 -3.74 -3.07
C TYR A 129 4.51 -3.16 -4.25
N PHE A 130 3.63 -3.96 -4.87
CA PHE A 130 2.77 -3.52 -5.95
C PHE A 130 1.83 -2.39 -5.49
N VAL A 131 1.12 -2.59 -4.37
CA VAL A 131 0.20 -1.58 -3.83
C VAL A 131 0.93 -0.29 -3.43
N LEU A 132 2.09 -0.40 -2.76
CA LEU A 132 2.88 0.77 -2.40
C LEU A 132 3.33 1.55 -3.64
N GLY A 133 3.79 0.86 -4.70
CA GLY A 133 4.21 1.48 -5.94
C GLY A 133 3.09 2.26 -6.62
N ILE A 134 1.93 1.62 -6.83
CA ILE A 134 0.82 2.27 -7.54
C ILE A 134 0.20 3.42 -6.73
N VAL A 135 0.10 3.29 -5.41
CA VAL A 135 -0.42 4.37 -4.56
C VAL A 135 0.58 5.52 -4.46
N GLN A 136 1.88 5.24 -4.41
CA GLN A 136 2.90 6.29 -4.40
C GLN A 136 2.90 7.08 -5.70
N GLU A 137 2.75 6.43 -6.86
CA GLU A 137 2.60 7.12 -8.14
C GLU A 137 1.31 7.97 -8.16
N GLN A 138 0.18 7.41 -7.72
CA GLN A 138 -1.11 8.10 -7.66
C GLN A 138 -1.10 9.32 -6.72
N GLN A 139 -0.33 9.27 -5.64
CA GLN A 139 -0.20 10.39 -4.69
C GLN A 139 0.89 11.41 -5.09
N GLY A 140 1.85 11.00 -5.92
CA GLY A 140 3.08 11.75 -6.19
C GLY A 140 2.98 12.76 -7.34
N TYR A 141 2.07 12.57 -8.29
CA TYR A 141 1.98 13.43 -9.47
C TYR A 141 0.68 14.24 -9.51
N PRO A 142 0.76 15.57 -9.76
CA PRO A 142 -0.40 16.35 -10.13
C PRO A 142 -1.04 15.80 -11.43
N SER A 143 -2.36 15.85 -11.53
CA SER A 143 -3.08 15.38 -12.73
C SER A 143 -2.57 16.02 -14.03
N ALA A 144 -2.13 17.28 -13.98
CA ALA A 144 -1.56 17.98 -15.14
C ALA A 144 -0.25 17.34 -15.65
N ASP A 145 0.60 16.82 -14.76
CA ASP A 145 1.85 16.15 -15.15
C ASP A 145 1.54 14.77 -15.76
N ILE A 146 0.53 14.08 -15.24
CA ILE A 146 0.04 12.82 -15.79
C ILE A 146 -0.55 13.02 -17.19
N GLU A 147 -1.36 14.07 -17.38
CA GLU A 147 -1.92 14.43 -18.69
C GLU A 147 -0.83 14.80 -19.70
N ALA A 148 0.18 15.57 -19.29
CA ALA A 148 1.31 15.91 -20.14
C ALA A 148 2.12 14.66 -20.54
N MET A 149 2.34 13.73 -19.60
CA MET A 149 2.97 12.45 -19.88
C MET A 149 2.12 11.62 -20.86
N ALA A 150 0.81 11.53 -20.64
CA ALA A 150 -0.11 10.80 -21.53
C ALA A 150 -0.10 11.37 -22.96
N ALA A 151 -0.07 12.70 -23.11
CA ALA A 151 0.03 13.35 -24.42
C ALA A 151 1.38 13.04 -25.12
N LEU A 152 2.48 12.98 -24.38
CA LEU A 152 3.79 12.59 -24.92
C LEU A 152 3.81 11.12 -25.34
N VAL A 153 3.24 10.24 -24.51
CA VAL A 153 3.09 8.80 -24.79
C VAL A 153 2.24 8.57 -26.04
N ALA A 154 1.18 9.37 -26.24
CA ALA A 154 0.33 9.33 -27.43
C ALA A 154 0.97 9.90 -28.70
N SER A 155 2.18 10.46 -28.63
CA SER A 155 2.90 10.95 -29.80
C SER A 155 3.61 9.84 -30.56
N ASP A 156 3.84 10.04 -31.86
CA ASP A 156 4.61 9.10 -32.71
C ASP A 156 6.10 9.00 -32.33
N ALA A 157 6.58 9.78 -31.35
CA ALA A 157 7.95 9.71 -30.87
C ALA A 157 8.28 8.35 -30.21
N TYR A 158 7.25 7.66 -29.69
CA TYR A 158 7.39 6.37 -29.02
C TYR A 158 6.34 5.37 -29.50
N PRO A 159 6.56 4.68 -30.64
CA PRO A 159 5.51 3.90 -31.32
C PRO A 159 4.85 2.79 -30.51
N ALA A 160 5.58 2.17 -29.57
CA ALA A 160 5.01 1.17 -28.67
C ALA A 160 4.12 1.80 -27.58
N LEU A 161 4.50 2.99 -27.11
CA LEU A 161 3.74 3.75 -26.12
C LEU A 161 2.52 4.41 -26.74
N ALA A 162 2.60 4.88 -27.99
CA ALA A 162 1.48 5.45 -28.73
C ALA A 162 0.31 4.46 -28.86
N GLN A 163 0.60 3.17 -29.01
CA GLN A 163 -0.43 2.11 -29.03
C GLN A 163 -1.16 1.93 -27.69
N ALA A 164 -0.53 2.33 -26.59
CA ALA A 164 -1.06 2.18 -25.23
C ALA A 164 -1.45 3.53 -24.58
N GLY A 165 -1.33 4.65 -25.32
CA GLY A 165 -1.44 6.00 -24.77
C GLY A 165 -2.79 6.34 -24.13
N GLU A 166 -3.86 5.65 -24.54
CA GLU A 166 -5.20 5.78 -23.96
C GLU A 166 -5.24 5.35 -22.47
N PHE A 167 -4.33 4.47 -22.03
CA PHE A 167 -4.30 3.92 -20.67
C PHE A 167 -3.30 4.63 -19.73
N ALA A 168 -2.64 5.69 -20.20
CA ALA A 168 -1.60 6.40 -19.46
C ALA A 168 -2.12 7.53 -18.55
N GLY A 169 -3.42 7.83 -18.60
CA GLY A 169 -4.05 8.93 -17.85
C GLY A 169 -4.34 8.63 -16.37
N ASP A 170 -4.68 9.68 -15.62
CA ASP A 170 -4.93 9.65 -14.18
C ASP A 170 -6.10 8.72 -13.79
N ASN A 171 -7.18 8.71 -14.57
CA ASN A 171 -8.35 7.87 -14.32
C ASN A 171 -8.06 6.35 -14.41
N ALA A 172 -6.90 5.95 -14.93
CA ALA A 172 -6.54 4.55 -15.11
C ALA A 172 -5.92 3.90 -13.86
N PHE A 173 -5.75 4.58 -12.72
CA PHE A 173 -5.13 3.98 -11.54
C PHE A 173 -5.92 2.80 -10.95
N ASP A 174 -7.25 2.86 -10.97
CA ASP A 174 -8.09 1.75 -10.51
C ASP A 174 -7.97 0.55 -11.45
N ASP A 175 -8.06 0.77 -12.78
CA ASP A 175 -7.89 -0.29 -13.78
C ASP A 175 -6.50 -0.92 -13.74
N ARG A 176 -5.44 -0.10 -13.59
CA ARG A 176 -4.05 -0.57 -13.43
C ARG A 176 -3.87 -1.40 -12.17
N PHE A 177 -4.53 -0.99 -11.08
CA PHE A 177 -4.50 -1.72 -9.81
C PHE A 177 -5.15 -3.10 -9.96
N ASP A 178 -6.36 -3.16 -10.49
CA ASP A 178 -7.12 -4.41 -10.66
C ASP A 178 -6.39 -5.36 -11.62
N PHE A 179 -5.90 -4.84 -12.75
CA PHE A 179 -5.12 -5.61 -13.71
C PHE A 179 -3.84 -6.20 -13.10
N GLY A 180 -3.08 -5.39 -12.35
CA GLY A 180 -1.85 -5.89 -11.72
C GLY A 180 -2.12 -6.93 -10.63
N LEU A 181 -3.18 -6.74 -9.84
CA LEU A 181 -3.62 -7.72 -8.85
C LEU A 181 -4.07 -9.03 -9.52
N ASP A 182 -4.81 -8.95 -10.63
CA ASP A 182 -5.19 -10.10 -11.45
C ASP A 182 -3.97 -10.87 -11.96
N LEU A 183 -2.95 -10.18 -12.46
CA LEU A 183 -1.72 -10.83 -12.90
C LEU A 183 -0.99 -11.55 -11.76
N ILE A 184 -0.96 -10.96 -10.57
CA ILE A 184 -0.33 -11.61 -9.40
C ILE A 184 -1.10 -12.89 -9.03
N LEU A 185 -2.43 -12.82 -8.94
CA LEU A 185 -3.25 -13.91 -8.43
C LEU A 185 -3.50 -15.03 -9.46
N SER A 186 -3.69 -14.68 -10.74
CA SER A 186 -3.98 -15.64 -11.82
C SER A 186 -2.88 -16.69 -12.04
N THR A 187 -1.65 -16.40 -11.62
CA THR A 187 -0.53 -17.34 -11.71
C THR A 187 -0.51 -18.39 -10.59
N LEU A 188 -1.27 -18.19 -9.52
CA LEU A 188 -1.21 -19.01 -8.30
C LEU A 188 -1.90 -20.38 -8.43
N PRO A 189 -3.07 -20.53 -9.07
CA PRO A 189 -3.72 -21.83 -9.24
C PRO A 189 -2.81 -22.89 -9.88
N ALA A 190 -2.04 -22.51 -10.91
CA ALA A 190 -1.08 -23.41 -11.55
C ALA A 190 0.05 -23.83 -10.61
N ARG A 191 0.55 -22.90 -9.77
CA ARG A 191 1.58 -23.19 -8.76
C ARG A 191 1.06 -24.12 -7.66
N ILE A 192 -0.18 -23.91 -7.22
CA ILE A 192 -0.87 -24.77 -6.24
C ILE A 192 -1.01 -26.20 -6.80
N ALA A 193 -1.41 -26.34 -8.07
CA ALA A 193 -1.54 -27.65 -8.72
C ALA A 193 -0.20 -28.40 -8.79
N ALA A 194 0.86 -27.72 -9.25
CA ALA A 194 2.20 -28.31 -9.36
C ALA A 194 2.80 -28.74 -8.01
N ALA A 195 2.55 -27.99 -6.92
CA ALA A 195 2.99 -28.36 -5.58
C ALA A 195 2.30 -29.64 -5.07
N ARG A 196 1.00 -29.80 -5.35
CA ARG A 196 0.23 -31.00 -4.99
C ARG A 196 0.67 -32.27 -5.74
N GLU A 197 1.25 -32.11 -6.92
CA GLU A 197 1.81 -33.20 -7.72
C GLU A 197 3.21 -33.60 -7.26
N SER A 198 4.01 -32.63 -6.79
CA SER A 198 5.39 -32.86 -6.32
C SER A 198 5.47 -33.42 -4.90
N GLY A 199 4.39 -33.33 -4.12
CA GLY A 199 4.26 -33.89 -2.77
C GLY A 199 3.68 -35.31 -2.68
N ARG A 200 3.43 -35.97 -3.82
CA ARG A 200 3.07 -37.40 -3.91
C ARG A 200 4.27 -38.24 -4.28
#